data_AF-A0A5N5ITB2-F1
#
_entry.id   AF-A0A5N5ITB2-F1
#
_cell.length_a   1.000
_cell.length_b   1.000
_cell.length_c   1.000
_cell.angle_alpha   90.00
_cell.angle_beta   90.00
_cell.angle_gamma   90.00
#
_symmetry.space_group_name_H-M   'P 1'
#
loop_
_entity.id
_entity.type
_entity.pdbx_description
1 polymer ?
#
loop_
_entity_poly.entity_id
_entity_poly.type
_entity_poly.pdbx_seq_one_letter_code
_entity_poly.pdbx_strand_id
1 'polypeptide(L)'
;MKRTIFALLILTMVSCGKKEKNEFSLVGRTNGIVNGTVLYMEDILTKETIYSARVRSDSFRFGTKLPRTPVQVVLRTKDYSHYRNLWLENKAMTFGQSRSDFRKATVEGSLTR
;
A
#
# COMPACT_ATOMS: atom_id res chain seq x y z
N MET A 1 41.34 -40.37 2.84
CA MET A 1 40.02 -39.76 2.54
C MET A 1 39.50 -38.97 3.75
N LYS A 2 40.03 -37.78 4.07
CA LYS A 2 39.51 -36.97 5.22
C LYS A 2 39.65 -35.45 5.08
N ARG A 3 40.09 -34.92 3.93
CA ARG A 3 40.40 -33.48 3.79
C ARG A 3 39.41 -32.66 2.95
N THR A 4 38.48 -33.29 2.26
CA THR A 4 37.52 -32.60 1.37
C THR A 4 36.17 -32.29 2.04
N ILE A 5 35.88 -32.83 3.22
CA ILE A 5 34.57 -32.64 3.89
C ILE A 5 34.44 -31.24 4.53
N PHE A 6 35.56 -30.59 4.87
CA PHE A 6 35.54 -29.28 5.54
C PHE A 6 35.20 -28.10 4.61
N ALA A 7 35.31 -28.27 3.29
CA ALA A 7 35.03 -27.20 2.34
C ALA A 7 33.53 -26.98 2.10
N LEU A 8 32.68 -27.98 2.36
CA LEU A 8 31.24 -27.90 2.08
C LEU A 8 30.45 -27.21 3.20
N LEU A 9 31.02 -27.10 4.41
CA LEU A 9 30.32 -26.51 5.57
C LEU A 9 30.36 -24.96 5.57
N ILE A 10 31.32 -24.36 4.87
CA ILE A 10 31.53 -22.90 4.83
C ILE A 10 30.52 -22.20 3.91
N LEU A 11 29.88 -22.91 2.99
CA LEU A 11 28.98 -22.32 1.98
C LEU A 11 27.58 -21.95 2.51
N THR A 12 27.24 -22.24 3.76
CA THR A 12 25.87 -22.06 4.29
C THR A 12 25.65 -20.74 5.04
N MET A 13 26.68 -19.93 5.27
CA MET A 13 26.57 -18.73 6.13
C MET A 13 26.24 -17.42 5.40
N VAL A 14 26.16 -17.42 4.06
CA VAL A 14 25.90 -16.20 3.27
C VAL A 14 24.54 -16.26 2.58
N SER A 15 23.47 -16.44 3.35
CA SER A 15 22.14 -16.04 2.89
C SER A 15 21.59 -14.98 3.84
N CYS A 16 22.25 -13.81 3.84
CA CYS A 16 21.66 -12.59 4.38
C CYS A 16 20.64 -12.08 3.35
N GLY A 17 19.48 -12.74 3.30
CA GLY A 17 18.33 -12.23 2.57
C GLY A 17 17.91 -10.91 3.21
N LYS A 18 18.03 -9.80 2.47
CA LYS A 18 17.42 -8.53 2.89
C LYS A 18 15.93 -8.81 3.05
N LYS A 19 15.42 -8.80 4.29
CA LYS A 19 13.97 -8.86 4.52
C LYS A 19 13.37 -7.66 3.79
N GLU A 20 12.55 -7.93 2.78
CA GLU A 20 11.81 -6.87 2.12
C GLU A 20 10.99 -6.14 3.18
N LYS A 21 11.17 -4.81 3.23
CA LYS A 21 10.33 -3.97 4.07
C LYS A 21 8.98 -3.92 3.38
N ASN A 22 8.01 -4.68 3.89
CA ASN A 22 6.61 -4.61 3.46
C ASN A 22 5.99 -3.30 3.96
N GLU A 23 6.50 -2.18 3.49
CA GLU A 23 6.04 -0.83 3.82
C GLU A 23 5.46 -0.22 2.55
N PHE A 24 4.32 0.45 2.67
CA PHE A 24 3.77 1.24 1.57
C PHE A 24 3.55 2.68 2.02
N SER A 25 3.49 3.58 1.04
CA SER A 25 3.02 4.95 1.23
C SER A 25 2.13 5.33 0.06
N LEU A 26 0.91 5.77 0.35
CA LEU A 26 0.01 6.36 -0.64
C LEU A 26 -0.26 7.81 -0.27
N VAL A 27 0.17 8.73 -1.12
CA VAL A 27 -0.15 10.16 -0.98
C VAL A 27 -1.15 10.54 -2.05
N GLY A 28 -2.27 11.13 -1.63
CA GLY A 28 -3.31 11.53 -2.55
C GLY A 28 -3.64 13.01 -2.48
N ARG A 29 -4.05 13.54 -3.63
CA ARG A 29 -4.71 14.84 -3.73
C ARG A 29 -6.15 14.61 -4.17
N THR A 30 -7.08 15.27 -3.51
CA THR A 30 -8.50 15.28 -3.83
C THR A 30 -8.89 16.68 -4.27
N ASN A 31 -10.00 16.81 -4.98
CA ASN A 31 -10.63 18.12 -5.18
C ASN A 31 -12.12 17.93 -4.90
N GLY A 32 -12.70 18.78 -4.06
CA GLY A 32 -14.12 18.69 -3.68
C GLY A 32 -14.43 17.68 -2.57
N ILE A 33 -13.43 17.18 -1.84
CA ILE A 33 -13.66 16.38 -0.62
C ILE A 33 -13.46 17.29 0.60
N VAL A 34 -14.45 17.32 1.49
CA VAL A 34 -14.46 18.21 2.66
C VAL A 34 -13.29 17.88 3.60
N ASN A 35 -12.57 18.89 4.07
CA ASN A 35 -11.54 18.74 5.10
C ASN A 35 -12.10 18.05 6.35
N GLY A 36 -11.34 17.11 6.90
CA GLY A 36 -11.78 16.28 8.02
C GLY A 36 -12.54 15.01 7.62
N THR A 37 -12.92 14.85 6.35
CA THR A 37 -13.45 13.59 5.82
C THR A 37 -12.48 12.45 6.11
N VAL A 38 -13.00 11.35 6.66
CA VAL A 38 -12.20 10.15 6.95
C VAL A 38 -12.27 9.22 5.75
N LEU A 39 -11.10 8.89 5.23
CA LEU A 39 -10.89 7.86 4.23
C LEU A 39 -10.43 6.58 4.91
N TYR A 40 -10.96 5.46 4.45
CA TYR A 40 -10.68 4.12 4.94
C TYR A 40 -9.99 3.33 3.84
N MET A 41 -9.01 2.54 4.24
CA MET A 41 -8.35 1.57 3.38
C MET A 41 -8.72 0.18 3.90
N GLU A 42 -9.58 -0.51 3.15
CA GLU A 42 -10.15 -1.79 3.54
C GLU A 42 -9.57 -2.91 2.67
N ASP A 43 -9.08 -3.98 3.30
CA ASP A 43 -8.67 -5.20 2.62
C ASP A 43 -9.92 -5.88 2.05
N ILE A 44 -9.96 -6.12 0.74
CA ILE A 44 -11.17 -6.65 0.10
C ILE A 44 -11.45 -8.11 0.48
N LEU A 45 -10.44 -8.87 0.93
CA LEU A 45 -10.56 -10.27 1.29
C LEU A 45 -11.05 -10.41 2.72
N THR A 46 -10.45 -9.69 3.66
CA THR A 46 -10.83 -9.78 5.08
C THR A 46 -11.97 -8.85 5.47
N LYS A 47 -12.27 -7.84 4.65
CA LYS A 47 -13.20 -6.73 4.95
C LYS A 47 -12.79 -5.87 6.14
N GLU A 48 -11.56 -6.01 6.60
CA GLU A 48 -11.02 -5.23 7.70
C GLU A 48 -10.46 -3.91 7.20
N THR A 49 -10.65 -2.85 7.99
CA THR A 49 -9.95 -1.59 7.76
C THR A 49 -8.50 -1.73 8.20
N ILE A 50 -7.57 -1.69 7.24
CA ILE A 50 -6.13 -1.72 7.47
C ILE A 50 -5.68 -0.40 8.11
N TYR A 51 -6.20 0.71 7.60
CA TYR A 51 -5.82 2.05 8.04
C TYR A 51 -6.90 3.08 7.70
N SER A 52 -6.88 4.22 8.40
CA SER A 52 -7.71 5.38 8.07
C SER A 52 -6.89 6.67 8.08
N ALA A 53 -7.27 7.62 7.23
CA ALA A 53 -6.62 8.91 7.14
C ALA A 53 -7.67 10.01 6.99
N ARG A 54 -7.37 11.21 7.51
CA ARG A 54 -8.22 12.39 7.31
C ARG A 54 -7.72 13.20 6.12
N VAL A 55 -8.66 13.70 5.32
CA VAL A 55 -8.38 14.72 4.32
C VAL A 55 -8.04 16.03 5.01
N ARG A 56 -6.92 16.65 4.63
CA ARG A 56 -6.46 17.95 5.10
C ARG A 56 -5.86 18.72 3.94
N SER A 57 -6.35 19.95 3.72
CA SER A 57 -5.93 20.80 2.60
C SER A 57 -5.92 20.03 1.29
N ASP A 58 -7.07 19.40 0.99
CA ASP A 58 -7.28 18.64 -0.25
C ASP A 58 -6.30 17.47 -0.45
N SER A 59 -5.67 17.00 0.63
CA SER A 59 -4.65 15.96 0.57
C SER A 59 -4.87 14.92 1.67
N PHE A 60 -4.39 13.70 1.41
CA PHE A 60 -4.35 12.63 2.40
C PHE A 60 -3.08 11.81 2.27
N ARG A 61 -2.72 11.10 3.33
CA ARG A 61 -1.54 10.22 3.37
C ARG A 61 -1.85 8.96 4.14
N PHE A 62 -1.56 7.82 3.51
CA PHE A 62 -1.47 6.51 4.14
C PHE A 62 -0.01 6.08 4.17
N GLY A 63 0.41 5.50 5.28
CA GLY A 63 1.75 4.91 5.40
C GLY A 63 1.78 3.95 6.58
N THR A 64 1.89 2.65 6.29
CA THR A 64 2.00 1.62 7.32
C THR A 64 2.73 0.39 6.77
N LYS A 65 3.03 -0.55 7.66
CA LYS A 65 3.52 -1.88 7.32
C LYS A 65 2.35 -2.74 6.87
N LEU A 66 2.54 -3.49 5.80
CA LEU A 66 1.60 -4.50 5.34
C LEU A 66 2.03 -5.88 5.82
N PRO A 67 1.09 -6.75 6.23
CA PRO A 67 1.40 -8.13 6.58
C PRO A 67 1.88 -8.94 5.36
N ARG A 68 1.44 -8.55 4.15
CA ARG A 68 1.78 -9.15 2.86
C ARG A 68 1.82 -8.08 1.78
N THR A 69 2.43 -8.35 0.64
CA THR A 69 2.39 -7.48 -0.54
C THR A 69 2.33 -8.37 -1.80
N PRO A 70 1.58 -7.98 -2.85
CA PRO A 70 0.66 -6.85 -2.88
C PRO A 70 -0.65 -7.14 -2.09
N VAL A 71 -1.36 -6.08 -1.70
CA VAL A 71 -2.68 -6.19 -1.04
C VAL A 71 -3.70 -5.43 -1.87
N GLN A 72 -4.76 -6.13 -2.29
CA GLN A 72 -5.88 -5.47 -2.94
C GLN A 72 -6.77 -4.80 -1.90
N VAL A 73 -6.99 -3.50 -2.06
CA VAL A 73 -7.79 -2.70 -1.14
C VAL A 73 -8.83 -1.88 -1.87
N VAL A 74 -9.85 -1.45 -1.12
CA VAL A 74 -10.70 -0.33 -1.52
C VAL A 74 -10.36 0.89 -0.66
N LEU A 75 -9.94 1.98 -1.32
CA LEU A 75 -9.89 3.31 -0.71
C LEU A 75 -11.29 3.90 -0.78
N ARG A 76 -11.90 4.26 0.35
CA ARG A 76 -13.29 4.71 0.38
C ARG A 76 -13.62 5.73 1.46
N THR A 77 -14.73 6.44 1.30
CA THR A 77 -15.43 7.12 2.39
C THR A 77 -16.26 6.13 3.21
N LYS A 78 -16.79 6.58 4.35
CA LYS A 78 -17.61 5.75 5.26
C LYS A 78 -18.85 5.19 4.58
N ASP A 79 -19.50 6.01 3.76
CA ASP A 79 -20.73 5.77 3.01
C ASP A 79 -20.52 5.19 1.61
N TYR A 80 -19.26 4.94 1.22
CA TYR A 80 -18.87 4.49 -0.14
C TYR A 80 -19.28 5.45 -1.28
N SER A 81 -19.65 6.70 -0.99
CA SER A 81 -19.94 7.70 -2.04
C SER A 81 -18.72 7.99 -2.92
N HIS A 82 -17.51 7.87 -2.35
CA HIS A 82 -16.24 7.89 -3.06
C HIS A 82 -15.49 6.60 -2.79
N TYR A 83 -15.10 5.87 -3.84
CA TYR A 83 -14.28 4.67 -3.72
C TYR A 83 -13.37 4.43 -4.92
N ARG A 84 -12.25 3.75 -4.70
CA ARG A 84 -11.34 3.24 -5.74
C ARG A 84 -10.69 1.95 -5.27
N ASN A 85 -10.78 0.92 -6.09
CA ASN A 85 -10.00 -0.31 -5.89
C ASN A 85 -8.57 -0.06 -6.38
N LEU A 86 -7.58 -0.52 -5.62
CA LEU A 86 -6.17 -0.41 -5.98
C LEU A 86 -5.35 -1.50 -5.29
N TRP A 87 -4.16 -1.78 -5.82
CA TRP A 87 -3.22 -2.71 -5.20
C TRP A 87 -2.15 -1.92 -4.48
N LEU A 88 -2.02 -2.17 -3.18
CA LEU A 88 -0.91 -1.65 -2.39
C LEU A 88 0.31 -2.49 -2.65
N GLU A 89 1.37 -1.82 -3.08
CA GLU A 89 2.68 -2.40 -3.35
C GLU A 89 3.67 -1.99 -2.26
N ASN A 90 4.78 -2.70 -2.13
CA ASN A 90 5.90 -2.36 -1.24
C ASN A 90 6.76 -1.18 -1.76
N LYS A 91 6.10 -0.11 -2.21
CA LYS A 91 6.74 1.10 -2.73
C LYS A 91 5.88 2.35 -2.52
N ALA A 92 6.45 3.51 -2.81
CA ALA A 92 5.72 4.76 -2.83
C ALA A 92 4.71 4.78 -3.99
N MET A 93 3.51 5.27 -3.70
CA MET A 93 2.38 5.37 -4.62
C MET A 93 1.76 6.76 -4.53
N THR A 94 1.15 7.19 -5.63
CA THR A 94 0.43 8.47 -5.70
C THR A 94 -1.01 8.24 -6.14
N PHE A 95 -1.93 9.03 -5.58
CA PHE A 95 -3.32 9.10 -5.98
C PHE A 95 -3.58 10.50 -6.55
N GLY A 96 -3.79 10.55 -7.87
CA GLY A 96 -3.96 11.77 -8.65
C GLY A 96 -5.27 12.49 -8.36
N GLN A 97 -5.31 13.77 -8.73
CA GLN A 97 -6.49 14.62 -8.55
C GLN A 97 -7.68 14.06 -9.32
N SER A 98 -8.67 13.54 -8.61
CA SER A 98 -10.03 13.43 -9.13
C SER A 98 -10.83 14.64 -8.65
N ARG A 99 -11.67 15.21 -9.53
CA ARG A 99 -12.60 16.32 -9.20
C ARG A 99 -13.67 15.95 -8.14
N SER A 100 -13.57 14.75 -7.59
CA SER A 100 -14.28 14.13 -6.45
C SER A 100 -14.51 12.64 -6.74
N ASP A 101 -14.60 12.23 -8.01
CA ASP A 101 -14.88 10.84 -8.39
C ASP A 101 -13.63 9.96 -8.31
N PHE A 102 -13.43 9.31 -7.15
CA PHE A 102 -12.29 8.42 -6.90
C PHE A 102 -12.18 7.31 -7.93
N ARG A 103 -13.29 6.88 -8.54
CA ARG A 103 -13.29 5.85 -9.59
C ARG A 103 -12.50 6.27 -10.82
N LYS A 104 -12.36 7.57 -11.08
CA LYS A 104 -11.62 8.15 -12.20
C LYS A 104 -10.21 8.62 -11.82
N ALA A 105 -9.80 8.44 -10.57
CA ALA A 105 -8.48 8.87 -10.14
C ALA A 105 -7.38 8.01 -10.76
N THR A 106 -6.31 8.66 -11.23
CA THR A 106 -5.08 7.99 -11.63
C THR A 106 -4.34 7.51 -10.38
N VAL A 107 -3.91 6.25 -10.36
CA VAL A 107 -3.09 5.70 -9.28
C VAL A 107 -1.75 5.28 -9.87
N GLU A 108 -0.67 5.93 -9.47
CA GLU A 108 0.68 5.56 -9.91
C GLU A 108 1.33 4.66 -8.85
N GLY A 109 2.14 3.71 -9.32
CA GLY A 109 2.76 2.71 -8.46
C GLY A 109 1.85 1.50 -8.18
N SER A 110 0.56 1.52 -8.48
CA SER A 110 -0.27 0.31 -8.50
C SER A 110 0.02 -0.51 -9.76
N LEU A 111 0.14 -1.84 -9.65
CA LEU A 111 0.33 -2.73 -10.81
C LEU A 111 -0.88 -2.77 -11.76
N THR A 112 -2.06 -2.37 -11.28
CA THR A 112 -3.28 -2.31 -12.09
C THR A 112 -3.66 -0.86 -12.40
N ARG A 113 -3.85 -0.57 -13.70
CA ARG A 113 -4.37 0.70 -14.25
C ARG A 113 -5.90 0.71 -14.22
#